data_AF-A0A6L6A2A3-F1
#
_entry.id   AF-A0A6L6A2A3-F1
#
_cell.length_a   1.000
_cell.length_b   1.000
_cell.length_c   1.000
_cell.angle_alpha   90.00
_cell.angle_beta   90.00
_cell.angle_gamma   90.00
#
_symmetry.space_group_name_H-M   'P 1'
#
loop_
_entity.id
_entity.type
_entity.pdbx_description
1 polymer ?
#
loop_
_entity_poly.entity_id
_entity_poly.type
_entity_poly.pdbx_seq_one_letter_code
_entity_poly.pdbx_strand_id
1 'polypeptide(L)'
;MPSGIDIENSLVKLGRYFSKGVVSDDLRSITKIGGREGDDFYRDRWSHDKVVRSTHGVNCTGSCSWKVYVKDGIITWETQQTDYPSVGPDSPEYEPRGCPRGAAFSWYTYSPTRIRFPYVRGLLLDMYREAKSRLGDPVLAWADIMDDPIRRAKYQKARGKGGLVRAQWGEISEIIAAAHVHTIKKYGPDRVFGFSPIPAMSMASHAAGARFISLMGGSMLSFYDWYADLPVASPQVFGDQTDVPESADWFNASYLIMWGSNVPVTRTPDAHFMTEARYRGQKVIAISPDYADNTKFADEWVAPHPGTDGALGMAMGHVILKEFFVDKQTPRFTEYVKKFTDLPYLVSLREKDGAWVPDKFLVASDLGDTSEGS
;
A
#
# COMPACT_ATOMS: atom_id res chain seq x y z
N MET A 1 62.97 22.26 10.91
CA MET A 1 62.50 21.84 12.26
C MET A 1 61.52 20.69 12.06
N PRO A 2 61.62 19.59 12.82
CA PRO A 2 60.87 18.36 12.54
C PRO A 2 59.37 18.57 12.81
N SER A 3 58.57 17.93 11.96
CA SER A 3 57.11 17.82 12.00
C SER A 3 56.58 17.57 13.41
N GLY A 4 55.61 18.39 13.82
CA GLY A 4 54.89 18.25 15.09
C GLY A 4 54.34 16.84 15.26
N ILE A 5 54.46 16.33 16.47
CA ILE A 5 53.89 15.05 16.89
C ILE A 5 52.39 15.11 16.63
N ASP A 6 51.91 14.27 15.74
CA ASP A 6 50.48 14.04 15.54
C ASP A 6 49.93 13.34 16.78
N ILE A 7 49.31 14.14 17.66
CA ILE A 7 48.84 13.71 18.97
C ILE A 7 47.70 12.69 18.82
N GLU A 8 46.82 12.84 17.82
CA GLU A 8 45.73 11.89 17.58
C GLU A 8 46.30 10.52 17.18
N ASN A 9 47.22 10.48 16.19
CA ASN A 9 47.85 9.22 15.80
C ASN A 9 48.72 8.62 16.91
N SER A 10 49.34 9.46 17.75
CA SER A 10 50.10 8.99 18.92
C SER A 10 49.20 8.39 20.00
N LEU A 11 48.02 8.96 20.24
CA LEU A 11 47.03 8.45 21.19
C LEU A 11 46.41 7.14 20.70
N VAL A 12 46.09 7.02 19.41
CA VAL A 12 45.59 5.76 18.83
C VAL A 12 46.67 4.67 18.91
N LYS A 13 47.94 5.00 18.63
CA LYS A 13 49.08 4.08 18.82
C LYS A 13 49.29 3.67 20.27
N LEU A 14 49.08 4.58 21.23
CA LEU A 14 49.17 4.28 22.67
C LEU A 14 48.07 3.29 23.10
N GLY A 15 46.88 3.37 22.52
CA GLY A 15 45.75 2.45 22.76
C GLY A 15 46.09 0.97 22.60
N ARG A 16 47.10 0.63 21.78
CA ARG A 16 47.58 -0.75 21.59
C ARG A 16 48.18 -1.37 22.85
N TYR A 17 48.77 -0.56 23.73
CA TYR A 17 49.38 -1.03 24.98
C TYR A 17 48.35 -1.28 26.10
N PHE A 18 47.14 -0.74 25.94
CA PHE A 18 46.03 -0.91 26.89
C PHE A 18 45.01 -1.97 26.42
N SER A 19 45.18 -2.49 25.20
CA SER A 19 44.30 -3.49 24.60
C SER A 19 44.81 -4.91 24.86
N LYS A 20 43.97 -5.80 25.39
CA LYS A 20 44.30 -7.22 25.64
C LYS A 20 44.28 -8.08 24.34
N GLY A 21 44.96 -7.64 23.28
CA GLY A 21 45.01 -8.33 21.98
C GLY A 21 46.13 -7.81 21.07
N VAL A 22 46.47 -8.56 20.03
CA VAL A 22 47.46 -8.20 19.01
C VAL A 22 46.85 -7.18 18.06
N VAL A 23 47.24 -5.91 18.17
CA VAL A 23 46.78 -4.84 17.28
C VAL A 23 47.55 -4.87 15.96
N SER A 24 46.86 -4.74 14.83
CA SER A 24 47.49 -4.68 13.50
C SER A 24 48.35 -3.44 13.32
N ASP A 25 49.34 -3.51 12.43
CA ASP A 25 50.28 -2.40 12.16
C ASP A 25 49.58 -1.12 11.65
N ASP A 26 48.44 -1.28 10.97
CA ASP A 26 47.59 -0.19 10.50
C ASP A 26 46.60 0.33 11.57
N LEU A 27 46.61 -0.26 12.76
CA LEU A 27 45.76 0.06 13.92
C LEU A 27 44.25 -0.15 13.69
N ARG A 28 43.86 -0.87 12.62
CA ARG A 28 42.45 -1.08 12.25
C ARG A 28 41.83 -2.36 12.81
N SER A 29 42.63 -3.30 13.28
CA SER A 29 42.15 -4.55 13.84
C SER A 29 42.89 -4.94 15.12
N ILE A 30 42.19 -5.66 15.99
CA ILE A 30 42.74 -6.24 17.22
C ILE A 30 42.41 -7.73 17.22
N THR A 31 43.43 -8.56 17.14
CA THR A 31 43.32 -10.02 17.18
C THR A 31 43.54 -10.52 18.60
N LYS A 32 42.49 -11.06 19.22
CA LYS A 32 42.58 -11.69 20.56
C LYS A 32 42.66 -13.21 20.37
N ILE A 33 43.61 -13.89 21.05
CA ILE A 33 43.78 -15.35 20.99
C ILE A 33 43.19 -15.97 22.27
N GLY A 34 42.13 -16.76 22.13
CA GLY A 34 41.48 -17.51 23.22
C GLY A 34 40.16 -16.88 23.74
N GLY A 35 39.24 -17.75 24.20
CA GLY A 35 38.00 -17.38 24.92
C GLY A 35 36.75 -17.12 24.04
N ARG A 36 35.54 -17.29 24.63
CA ARG A 36 34.24 -16.87 24.05
C ARG A 36 33.93 -15.38 24.23
N GLU A 37 34.87 -14.62 24.79
CA GLU A 37 34.74 -13.19 25.14
C GLU A 37 34.72 -12.29 23.89
N GLY A 38 35.33 -12.74 22.79
CA GLY A 38 35.21 -12.06 21.49
C GLY A 38 33.78 -12.04 20.95
N ASP A 39 32.97 -13.03 21.31
CA ASP A 39 31.57 -13.10 20.90
C ASP A 39 30.69 -12.09 21.66
N ASP A 40 31.16 -11.54 22.78
CA ASP A 40 30.39 -10.61 23.62
C ASP A 40 30.02 -9.34 22.85
N PHE A 41 30.87 -8.93 21.89
CA PHE A 41 30.54 -7.84 20.96
C PHE A 41 29.27 -8.14 20.14
N TYR A 42 29.14 -9.35 19.58
CA TYR A 42 27.98 -9.73 18.79
C TYR A 42 26.76 -10.05 19.65
N ARG A 43 26.96 -10.64 20.83
CA ARG A 43 25.88 -10.88 21.82
C ARG A 43 25.30 -9.56 22.29
N ASP A 44 26.14 -8.59 22.63
CA ASP A 44 25.69 -7.26 22.98
C ASP A 44 25.03 -6.59 21.77
N ARG A 45 25.58 -6.66 20.56
CA ARG A 45 24.94 -6.08 19.37
C ARG A 45 23.49 -6.56 19.17
N TRP A 46 23.20 -7.83 19.45
CA TRP A 46 21.85 -8.42 19.36
C TRP A 46 20.95 -8.10 20.58
N SER A 47 21.55 -7.82 21.73
CA SER A 47 20.82 -7.40 22.94
C SER A 47 20.00 -6.12 22.67
N HIS A 48 18.95 -5.92 23.44
CA HIS A 48 18.02 -4.80 23.27
C HIS A 48 17.26 -4.56 24.57
N ASP A 49 16.76 -3.34 24.74
CA ASP A 49 16.07 -2.89 25.95
C ASP A 49 14.64 -3.46 25.99
N LYS A 50 13.96 -3.42 24.84
CA LYS A 50 12.58 -3.89 24.70
C LYS A 50 12.22 -4.19 23.25
N VAL A 51 11.14 -4.93 23.10
CA VAL A 51 10.48 -5.20 21.82
C VAL A 51 9.06 -4.65 21.87
N VAL A 52 8.66 -3.92 20.82
CA VAL A 52 7.31 -3.36 20.69
C VAL A 52 6.64 -3.96 19.46
N ARG A 53 5.39 -4.39 19.59
CA ARG A 53 4.59 -4.82 18.44
C ARG A 53 4.16 -3.61 17.62
N SER A 54 4.41 -3.65 16.32
CA SER A 54 3.90 -2.65 15.38
C SER A 54 3.62 -3.28 14.01
N THR A 55 3.17 -2.45 13.06
CA THR A 55 2.95 -2.83 11.66
C THR A 55 3.24 -1.65 10.75
N HIS A 56 3.16 -1.84 9.42
CA HIS A 56 3.46 -0.81 8.43
C HIS A 56 2.16 -0.28 7.81
N GLY A 57 1.83 0.98 8.07
CA GLY A 57 0.68 1.67 7.47
C GLY A 57 0.92 2.10 6.03
N VAL A 58 1.14 1.13 5.14
CA VAL A 58 1.43 1.31 3.71
C VAL A 58 0.52 0.41 2.87
N ASN A 59 0.11 0.87 1.69
CA ASN A 59 -0.78 0.13 0.80
C ASN A 59 -0.03 -1.04 0.12
N CYS A 60 0.16 -2.13 0.86
CA CYS A 60 0.91 -3.30 0.39
C CYS A 60 0.17 -4.63 0.51
N THR A 61 -1.07 -4.61 1.05
CA THR A 61 -1.92 -5.75 1.46
C THR A 61 -1.31 -6.70 2.49
N GLY A 62 -0.02 -6.58 2.81
CA GLY A 62 0.68 -7.55 3.65
C GLY A 62 0.20 -7.59 5.10
N SER A 63 -0.20 -6.45 5.68
CA SER A 63 -0.69 -6.33 7.07
C SER A 63 0.18 -7.11 8.10
N CYS A 64 1.50 -7.09 7.90
CA CYS A 64 2.42 -7.92 8.66
C CYS A 64 2.67 -7.30 10.04
N SER A 65 2.60 -8.12 11.09
CA SER A 65 2.98 -7.74 12.45
C SER A 65 4.50 -7.89 12.63
N TRP A 66 5.14 -6.90 13.26
CA TRP A 66 6.59 -6.83 13.45
C TRP A 66 6.97 -6.62 14.92
N LYS A 67 8.13 -7.17 15.29
CA LYS A 67 8.90 -6.92 16.50
C LYS A 67 9.81 -5.73 16.22
N VAL A 68 9.50 -4.57 16.77
CA VAL A 68 10.35 -3.37 16.69
C VAL A 68 11.30 -3.37 17.88
N TYR A 69 12.60 -3.43 17.61
CA TYR A 69 13.63 -3.50 18.65
C TYR A 69 14.09 -2.09 19.02
N VAL A 70 14.13 -1.84 20.32
CA VAL A 70 14.68 -0.60 20.89
C VAL A 70 15.93 -0.97 21.69
N LYS A 71 17.04 -0.32 21.39
CA LYS A 71 18.29 -0.42 22.14
C LYS A 71 18.81 0.99 22.41
N ASP A 72 19.26 1.24 23.63
CA ASP A 72 19.74 2.56 24.07
C ASP A 72 18.71 3.68 23.81
N GLY A 73 17.43 3.36 23.98
CA GLY A 73 16.32 4.30 23.76
C GLY A 73 16.05 4.69 22.30
N ILE A 74 16.73 4.08 21.31
CA ILE A 74 16.49 4.31 19.88
C ILE A 74 15.97 3.05 19.18
N ILE A 75 15.17 3.23 18.13
CA ILE A 75 14.75 2.13 17.26
C ILE A 75 15.96 1.68 16.44
N THR A 76 16.30 0.40 16.47
CA THR A 76 17.50 -0.11 15.81
C THR A 76 17.20 -0.96 14.58
N TRP A 77 16.34 -1.97 14.72
CA TRP A 77 15.90 -2.85 13.63
C TRP A 77 14.53 -3.44 13.94
N GLU A 78 14.03 -4.24 13.01
CA GLU A 78 12.78 -4.99 13.17
C GLU A 78 12.91 -6.41 12.62
N THR A 79 12.20 -7.35 13.22
CA THR A 79 12.02 -8.71 12.70
C THR A 79 10.53 -9.05 12.75
N GLN A 80 10.09 -10.03 11.98
CA GLN A 80 8.68 -10.38 11.95
C GLN A 80 8.19 -10.93 13.30
N GLN A 81 6.92 -10.68 13.61
CA GLN A 81 6.19 -11.48 14.59
C GLN A 81 5.78 -12.81 13.95
N THR A 82 5.67 -13.83 14.78
CA THR A 82 5.38 -15.21 14.34
C THR A 82 4.24 -15.83 15.16
N ASP A 83 3.48 -15.00 15.87
CA ASP A 83 2.44 -15.41 16.80
C ASP A 83 1.03 -15.06 16.31
N TYR A 84 0.83 -15.14 14.99
CA TYR A 84 -0.51 -15.09 14.42
C TYR A 84 -1.33 -16.28 14.95
N PRO A 85 -2.65 -16.11 15.17
CA PRO A 85 -3.52 -17.25 15.45
C PRO A 85 -3.39 -18.32 14.37
N SER A 86 -3.34 -19.59 14.79
CA SER A 86 -3.19 -20.72 13.88
C SER A 86 -4.38 -20.82 12.93
N VAL A 87 -4.12 -21.18 11.66
CA VAL A 87 -5.17 -21.46 10.66
C VAL A 87 -5.71 -22.89 10.74
N GLY A 88 -5.18 -23.71 11.65
CA GLY A 88 -5.54 -25.12 11.81
C GLY A 88 -4.53 -26.08 11.18
N PRO A 89 -4.63 -27.38 11.49
CA PRO A 89 -3.59 -28.36 11.16
C PRO A 89 -3.48 -28.72 9.67
N ASP A 90 -4.51 -28.40 8.87
CA ASP A 90 -4.61 -28.80 7.47
C ASP A 90 -4.11 -27.72 6.49
N SER A 91 -3.55 -26.62 6.99
CA SER A 91 -3.00 -25.52 6.20
C SER A 91 -1.66 -25.04 6.81
N PRO A 92 -0.72 -24.55 5.98
CA PRO A 92 0.46 -23.84 6.47
C PRO A 92 0.06 -22.60 7.28
N GLU A 93 0.90 -22.23 8.24
CA GLU A 93 0.67 -21.04 9.06
C GLU A 93 1.02 -19.75 8.30
N TYR A 94 0.45 -18.63 8.75
CA TYR A 94 0.78 -17.31 8.18
C TYR A 94 2.19 -16.82 8.53
N GLU A 95 2.80 -17.32 9.61
CA GLU A 95 4.12 -16.87 10.04
C GLU A 95 5.21 -17.23 9.02
N PRO A 96 6.24 -16.37 8.81
CA PRO A 96 6.49 -15.09 9.49
C PRO A 96 5.87 -13.87 8.77
N ARG A 97 5.27 -14.04 7.59
CA ARG A 97 4.96 -12.93 6.66
C ARG A 97 6.20 -12.03 6.43
N GLY A 98 5.97 -10.73 6.23
CA GLY A 98 7.00 -9.72 6.02
C GLY A 98 7.48 -9.63 4.57
N CYS A 99 8.32 -8.63 4.30
CA CYS A 99 8.95 -8.44 3.01
C CYS A 99 10.21 -7.57 3.16
N PRO A 100 11.09 -7.52 2.13
CA PRO A 100 12.31 -6.70 2.18
C PRO A 100 12.05 -5.21 2.44
N ARG A 101 10.90 -4.68 2.00
CA ARG A 101 10.53 -3.27 2.20
C ARG A 101 10.22 -2.99 3.67
N GLY A 102 9.49 -3.90 4.32
CA GLY A 102 9.17 -3.81 5.74
C GLY A 102 10.40 -3.94 6.63
N ALA A 103 11.28 -4.90 6.32
CA ALA A 103 12.53 -5.12 7.08
C ALA A 103 13.46 -3.89 7.11
N ALA A 104 13.34 -2.99 6.13
CA ALA A 104 14.15 -1.78 6.03
C ALA A 104 13.47 -0.53 6.62
N PHE A 105 12.25 -0.63 7.18
CA PHE A 105 11.45 0.54 7.51
C PHE A 105 12.05 1.40 8.63
N SER A 106 12.67 0.76 9.63
CA SER A 106 13.42 1.41 10.71
C SER A 106 14.42 2.49 10.24
N TRP A 107 14.97 2.36 9.02
CA TRP A 107 15.85 3.36 8.40
C TRP A 107 15.23 4.76 8.35
N TYR A 108 13.94 4.85 8.03
CA TYR A 108 13.27 6.15 7.85
C TYR A 108 13.27 7.00 9.12
N THR A 109 13.26 6.37 10.29
CA THR A 109 13.13 7.04 11.60
C THR A 109 14.15 8.15 11.78
N TYR A 110 15.41 7.88 11.42
CA TYR A 110 16.55 8.80 11.59
C TYR A 110 17.23 9.20 10.28
N SER A 111 16.68 8.74 9.14
CA SER A 111 17.20 9.04 7.81
C SER A 111 17.36 10.55 7.55
N PRO A 112 18.26 10.94 6.62
CA PRO A 112 18.38 12.32 6.15
C PRO A 112 17.08 12.88 5.55
N THR A 113 16.17 12.01 5.11
CA THR A 113 14.88 12.36 4.50
C THR A 113 13.75 12.56 5.53
N ARG A 114 14.00 12.34 6.83
CA ARG A 114 12.98 12.49 7.86
C ARG A 114 12.49 13.94 7.96
N ILE A 115 11.18 14.15 7.82
CA ILE A 115 10.54 15.43 8.13
C ILE A 115 10.48 15.59 9.66
N ARG A 116 11.24 16.56 10.19
CA ARG A 116 11.41 16.79 11.64
C ARG A 116 10.59 17.95 12.20
N PHE A 117 10.26 18.93 11.36
CA PHE A 117 9.60 20.17 11.74
C PHE A 117 8.49 20.49 10.74
N PRO A 118 7.51 21.33 11.11
CA PRO A 118 6.63 21.91 10.12
C PRO A 118 7.45 22.84 9.21
N TYR A 119 7.27 22.67 7.91
CA TYR A 119 7.92 23.48 6.88
C TYR A 119 6.86 24.18 6.03
N VAL A 120 7.17 25.41 5.63
CA VAL A 120 6.32 26.23 4.77
C VAL A 120 7.18 26.91 3.71
N ARG A 121 6.59 27.26 2.57
CA ARG A 121 7.30 28.04 1.55
C ARG A 121 7.62 29.42 2.11
N GLY A 122 8.89 29.83 2.13
CA GLY A 122 9.31 31.12 2.70
C GLY A 122 8.51 32.30 2.15
N LEU A 123 8.33 32.37 0.83
CA LEU A 123 7.52 33.41 0.18
C LEU A 123 6.08 33.50 0.71
N LEU A 124 5.44 32.37 1.02
CA LEU A 124 4.08 32.37 1.58
C LEU A 124 4.10 32.88 3.02
N LEU A 125 5.08 32.43 3.81
CA LEU A 125 5.23 32.82 5.20
C LEU A 125 5.51 34.32 5.35
N ASP A 126 6.40 34.87 4.53
CA ASP A 126 6.75 36.29 4.55
C ASP A 126 5.54 37.16 4.22
N MET A 127 4.79 36.81 3.17
CA MET A 127 3.56 37.53 2.80
C MET A 127 2.48 37.42 3.88
N TYR A 128 2.36 36.25 4.53
CA TYR A 128 1.39 36.05 5.61
C TYR A 128 1.75 36.86 6.85
N ARG A 129 3.02 36.88 7.26
CA ARG A 129 3.47 37.68 8.41
C ARG A 129 3.31 39.18 8.17
N GLU A 130 3.61 39.67 6.97
CA GLU A 130 3.37 41.06 6.58
C GLU A 130 1.87 41.40 6.61
N ALA A 131 1.03 40.59 5.98
CA ALA A 131 -0.41 40.83 5.96
C ALA A 131 -1.01 40.76 7.37
N LYS A 132 -0.58 39.81 8.21
CA LYS A 132 -1.04 39.67 9.59
C LYS A 132 -0.60 40.84 10.47
N SER A 133 0.61 41.39 10.30
CA SER A 133 1.04 42.55 11.09
C SER A 133 0.22 43.80 10.75
N ARG A 134 -0.21 43.95 9.49
CA ARG A 134 -1.04 45.06 9.03
C ARG A 134 -2.51 44.90 9.38
N LEU A 135 -3.07 43.70 9.28
CA LEU A 135 -4.52 43.46 9.37
C LEU A 135 -4.97 42.90 10.72
N GLY A 136 -4.07 42.32 11.51
CA GLY A 136 -4.35 41.74 12.83
C GLY A 136 -5.13 40.42 12.82
N ASP A 137 -6.08 40.24 11.90
CA ASP A 137 -6.91 39.04 11.75
C ASP A 137 -6.27 38.02 10.78
N PRO A 138 -6.06 36.75 11.19
CA PRO A 138 -5.52 35.69 10.33
C PRO A 138 -6.29 35.42 9.04
N VAL A 139 -7.62 35.46 9.06
CA VAL A 139 -8.50 35.22 7.91
C VAL A 139 -8.38 36.38 6.92
N LEU A 140 -8.32 37.63 7.41
CA LEU A 140 -8.06 38.79 6.56
C LEU A 140 -6.64 38.78 5.98
N ALA A 141 -5.64 38.34 6.76
CA ALA A 141 -4.27 38.17 6.29
C ALA A 141 -4.16 37.12 5.17
N TRP A 142 -4.91 36.02 5.27
CA TRP A 142 -5.00 35.03 4.20
C TRP A 142 -5.72 35.58 2.95
N ALA A 143 -6.82 36.32 3.15
CA ALA A 143 -7.56 36.97 2.07
C ALA A 143 -6.67 37.95 1.28
N ASP A 144 -5.86 38.76 1.97
CA ASP A 144 -4.91 39.71 1.36
C ASP A 144 -3.93 39.04 0.37
N ILE A 145 -3.57 37.78 0.62
CA ILE A 145 -2.70 37.02 -0.30
C ILE A 145 -3.52 36.37 -1.42
N MET A 146 -4.64 35.73 -1.08
CA MET A 146 -5.37 34.86 -2.02
C MET A 146 -6.27 35.63 -2.99
N ASP A 147 -6.72 36.82 -2.59
CA ASP A 147 -7.58 37.68 -3.40
C ASP A 147 -6.77 38.63 -4.29
N ASP A 148 -5.48 38.83 -3.99
CA ASP A 148 -4.53 39.49 -4.89
C ASP A 148 -3.94 38.46 -5.88
N PRO A 149 -4.24 38.56 -7.19
CA PRO A 149 -3.74 37.61 -8.18
C PRO A 149 -2.21 37.62 -8.32
N ILE A 150 -1.55 38.75 -8.07
CA ILE A 150 -0.09 38.90 -8.14
C ILE A 150 0.55 38.18 -6.94
N ARG A 151 0.08 38.46 -5.72
CA ARG A 151 0.58 37.82 -4.49
C ARG A 151 0.32 36.31 -4.52
N ARG A 152 -0.88 35.88 -4.89
CA ARG A 152 -1.23 34.46 -5.06
C ARG A 152 -0.31 33.76 -6.06
N ALA A 153 -0.14 34.34 -7.24
CA ALA A 153 0.70 33.74 -8.28
C ALA A 153 2.17 33.61 -7.85
N LYS A 154 2.68 34.57 -7.06
CA LYS A 154 4.06 34.59 -6.59
C LYS A 154 4.44 33.32 -5.83
N TYR A 155 3.65 32.89 -4.85
CA TYR A 155 3.98 31.67 -4.10
C TYR A 155 3.62 30.40 -4.86
N GLN A 156 2.54 30.41 -5.66
CA GLN A 156 2.13 29.24 -6.46
C GLN A 156 3.19 28.84 -7.49
N LYS A 157 3.80 29.82 -8.17
CA LYS A 157 4.91 29.59 -9.14
C LYS A 157 6.21 29.09 -8.49
N ALA A 158 6.32 29.15 -7.17
CA ALA A 158 7.46 28.64 -6.39
C ALA A 158 7.26 27.18 -5.92
N ARG A 159 6.09 26.57 -6.16
CA ARG A 159 5.85 25.15 -5.85
C ARG A 159 6.83 24.27 -6.65
N GLY A 160 7.44 23.28 -5.99
CA GLY A 160 8.45 22.40 -6.58
C GLY A 160 9.87 22.97 -6.72
N LYS A 161 10.13 24.21 -6.29
CA LYS A 161 11.42 24.92 -6.53
C LYS A 161 12.28 25.15 -5.28
N GLY A 162 12.08 24.40 -4.21
CA GLY A 162 12.81 24.63 -2.94
C GLY A 162 12.42 25.94 -2.23
N GLY A 163 13.19 26.38 -1.23
CA GLY A 163 12.84 27.55 -0.40
C GLY A 163 11.77 27.24 0.66
N LEU A 164 11.80 26.03 1.21
CA LEU A 164 11.07 25.69 2.43
C LEU A 164 11.85 26.21 3.63
N VAL A 165 11.14 26.84 4.55
CA VAL A 165 11.69 27.33 5.82
C VAL A 165 11.01 26.62 6.97
N ARG A 166 11.76 26.39 8.05
CA ARG A 166 11.22 25.84 9.29
C ARG A 166 10.25 26.85 9.92
N ALA A 167 9.11 26.36 10.40
CA ALA A 167 8.13 27.15 11.12
C ALA A 167 7.79 26.53 12.49
N GLN A 168 6.83 27.11 13.18
CA GLN A 168 6.27 26.60 14.44
C GLN A 168 4.86 26.06 14.22
N TRP A 169 4.47 25.03 14.98
CA TRP A 169 3.15 24.42 14.85
C TRP A 169 2.00 25.43 15.03
N GLY A 170 2.08 26.32 16.02
CA GLY A 170 1.03 27.33 16.23
C GLY A 170 0.82 28.25 15.01
N GLU A 171 1.91 28.68 14.37
CA GLU A 171 1.86 29.56 13.20
C GLU A 171 1.30 28.84 11.97
N ILE A 172 1.73 27.60 11.72
CA ILE A 172 1.25 26.83 10.57
C ILE A 172 -0.21 26.41 10.76
N SER A 173 -0.61 25.98 11.96
CA SER A 173 -2.00 25.65 12.26
C SER A 173 -2.92 26.85 12.08
N GLU A 174 -2.48 28.06 12.47
CA GLU A 174 -3.26 29.29 12.25
C GLU A 174 -3.42 29.60 10.76
N ILE A 175 -2.33 29.54 9.96
CA ILE A 175 -2.40 29.76 8.50
C ILE A 175 -3.39 28.77 7.86
N ILE A 176 -3.30 27.49 8.24
CA ILE A 176 -4.19 26.44 7.71
C ILE A 176 -5.64 26.73 8.11
N ALA A 177 -5.91 27.06 9.38
CA ALA A 177 -7.27 27.38 9.84
C ALA A 177 -7.84 28.62 9.14
N ALA A 178 -7.05 29.69 8.99
CA ALA A 178 -7.44 30.89 8.26
C ALA A 178 -7.78 30.58 6.80
N ALA A 179 -6.99 29.71 6.16
CA ALA A 179 -7.24 29.27 4.79
C ALA A 179 -8.56 28.51 4.64
N HIS A 180 -8.88 27.61 5.59
CA HIS A 180 -10.16 26.89 5.61
C HIS A 180 -11.33 27.86 5.82
N VAL A 181 -11.28 28.70 6.85
CA VAL A 181 -12.37 29.66 7.18
C VAL A 181 -12.62 30.61 6.02
N HIS A 182 -11.57 31.18 5.42
CA HIS A 182 -11.70 32.06 4.26
C HIS A 182 -12.36 31.33 3.08
N THR A 183 -11.88 30.12 2.76
CA THR A 183 -12.39 29.35 1.61
C THR A 183 -13.86 28.98 1.80
N ILE A 184 -14.22 28.46 2.99
CA ILE A 184 -15.59 28.10 3.33
C ILE A 184 -16.51 29.32 3.25
N LYS A 185 -16.11 30.44 3.86
CA LYS A 185 -16.91 31.68 3.88
C LYS A 185 -17.14 32.25 2.49
N LYS A 186 -16.13 32.21 1.63
CA LYS A 186 -16.16 32.87 0.32
C LYS A 186 -16.74 32.00 -0.79
N TYR A 187 -16.49 30.70 -0.77
CA TYR A 187 -16.80 29.81 -1.90
C TYR A 187 -17.66 28.60 -1.53
N GLY A 188 -17.81 28.28 -0.24
CA GLY A 188 -18.48 27.08 0.23
C GLY A 188 -17.49 25.98 0.70
N PRO A 189 -17.96 25.06 1.55
CA PRO A 189 -17.10 24.05 2.16
C PRO A 189 -16.63 22.98 1.18
N ASP A 190 -17.38 22.73 0.11
CA ASP A 190 -17.04 21.80 -0.98
C ASP A 190 -15.86 22.28 -1.86
N ARG A 191 -15.26 23.44 -1.56
CA ARG A 191 -13.97 23.89 -2.13
C ARG A 191 -12.77 23.47 -1.28
N VAL A 192 -13.00 22.75 -0.19
CA VAL A 192 -11.99 22.11 0.65
C VAL A 192 -12.03 20.61 0.39
N PHE A 193 -10.89 20.06 -0.01
CA PHE A 193 -10.75 18.64 -0.35
C PHE A 193 -9.73 17.94 0.54
N GLY A 194 -10.03 16.71 0.92
CA GLY A 194 -9.09 15.78 1.56
C GLY A 194 -8.80 14.59 0.65
N PHE A 195 -7.52 14.27 0.46
CA PHE A 195 -7.08 13.03 -0.19
C PHE A 195 -6.26 12.21 0.80
N SER A 196 -6.80 11.07 1.23
CA SER A 196 -6.12 10.13 2.11
C SER A 196 -6.61 8.72 1.73
N PRO A 197 -5.78 7.88 1.09
CA PRO A 197 -6.23 6.61 0.54
C PRO A 197 -6.24 5.50 1.60
N ILE A 198 -6.87 4.36 1.26
CA ILE A 198 -6.73 3.04 1.92
C ILE A 198 -6.80 3.11 3.47
N PRO A 199 -7.99 3.21 4.06
CA PRO A 199 -8.14 3.28 5.52
C PRO A 199 -7.65 2.01 6.23
N ALA A 200 -7.72 0.84 5.58
CA ALA A 200 -7.38 -0.46 6.18
C ALA A 200 -5.93 -0.54 6.72
N MET A 201 -4.98 0.18 6.10
CA MET A 201 -3.58 0.15 6.54
C MET A 201 -3.32 0.97 7.82
N SER A 202 -4.17 1.94 8.14
CA SER A 202 -4.01 2.81 9.31
C SER A 202 -5.29 3.58 9.66
N MET A 203 -6.32 2.86 10.13
CA MET A 203 -7.69 3.36 10.28
C MET A 203 -7.80 4.70 11.02
N ALA A 204 -7.17 4.82 12.19
CA ALA A 204 -7.19 6.05 12.98
C ALA A 204 -6.48 7.23 12.27
N SER A 205 -5.39 6.94 11.55
CA SER A 205 -4.64 7.97 10.81
C SER A 205 -5.45 8.52 9.63
N HIS A 206 -6.14 7.64 8.89
CA HIS A 206 -7.07 8.04 7.85
C HIS A 206 -8.25 8.84 8.44
N ALA A 207 -8.87 8.31 9.49
CA ALA A 207 -10.05 8.90 10.12
C ALA A 207 -9.80 10.29 10.69
N ALA A 208 -8.59 10.59 11.17
CA ALA A 208 -8.24 11.92 11.69
C ALA A 208 -8.48 13.03 10.65
N GLY A 209 -7.96 12.86 9.42
CA GLY A 209 -8.16 13.82 8.34
C GLY A 209 -9.58 13.78 7.78
N ALA A 210 -10.12 12.58 7.55
CA ALA A 210 -11.46 12.40 7.00
C ALA A 210 -12.53 13.04 7.90
N ARG A 211 -12.46 12.80 9.22
CA ARG A 211 -13.38 13.39 10.18
C ARG A 211 -13.29 14.92 10.19
N PHE A 212 -12.08 15.47 10.18
CA PHE A 212 -11.88 16.93 10.17
C PHE A 212 -12.51 17.58 8.93
N ILE A 213 -12.24 17.03 7.74
CA ILE A 213 -12.78 17.56 6.47
C ILE A 213 -14.30 17.42 6.43
N SER A 214 -14.84 16.24 6.79
CA SER A 214 -16.29 16.00 6.78
C SER A 214 -17.05 16.87 7.77
N LEU A 215 -16.49 17.14 8.97
CA LEU A 215 -17.13 18.03 9.95
C LEU A 215 -17.25 19.48 9.47
N MET A 216 -16.34 19.93 8.61
CA MET A 216 -16.42 21.25 7.98
C MET A 216 -17.31 21.26 6.73
N GLY A 217 -17.84 20.11 6.29
CA GLY A 217 -18.61 19.97 5.05
C GLY A 217 -17.75 19.87 3.79
N GLY A 218 -16.44 19.64 3.92
CA GLY A 218 -15.54 19.44 2.78
C GLY A 218 -15.67 18.04 2.16
N SER A 219 -15.05 17.86 0.99
CA SER A 219 -15.17 16.62 0.21
C SER A 219 -13.94 15.72 0.40
N MET A 220 -14.19 14.48 0.83
CA MET A 220 -13.17 13.42 0.78
C MET A 220 -13.15 12.79 -0.62
N LEU A 221 -11.97 12.71 -1.21
CA LEU A 221 -11.77 12.11 -2.53
C LEU A 221 -11.67 10.59 -2.43
N SER A 222 -12.23 9.88 -3.42
CA SER A 222 -12.10 8.43 -3.55
C SER A 222 -10.67 8.01 -3.95
N PHE A 223 -10.37 6.72 -3.80
CA PHE A 223 -9.04 6.17 -4.10
C PHE A 223 -9.08 4.85 -4.88
N TYR A 224 -10.07 3.99 -4.65
CA TYR A 224 -10.05 2.61 -5.17
C TYR A 224 -10.31 2.56 -6.68
N ASP A 225 -11.29 3.34 -7.12
CA ASP A 225 -11.54 3.68 -8.53
C ASP A 225 -10.37 4.46 -9.15
N TRP A 226 -9.84 5.46 -8.44
CA TRP A 226 -8.76 6.32 -8.93
C TRP A 226 -7.44 5.58 -9.15
N TYR A 227 -7.12 4.61 -8.29
CA TYR A 227 -5.93 3.75 -8.45
C TYR A 227 -6.10 2.68 -9.51
N ALA A 228 -7.30 2.54 -10.07
CA ALA A 228 -7.70 1.41 -10.93
C ALA A 228 -7.54 0.04 -10.22
N ASP A 229 -7.62 0.04 -8.89
CA ASP A 229 -7.65 -1.19 -8.09
C ASP A 229 -9.08 -1.73 -7.98
N LEU A 230 -10.11 -0.89 -8.16
CA LEU A 230 -11.51 -1.30 -8.27
C LEU A 230 -11.72 -2.14 -9.54
N PRO A 231 -12.00 -3.46 -9.43
CA PRO A 231 -12.38 -4.25 -10.58
C PRO A 231 -13.82 -3.91 -10.93
N VAL A 232 -14.03 -3.05 -11.94
CA VAL A 232 -15.36 -2.59 -12.37
C VAL A 232 -16.32 -3.75 -12.68
N ALA A 233 -15.79 -4.92 -13.06
CA ALA A 233 -16.55 -6.14 -13.26
C ALA A 233 -17.19 -6.70 -11.96
N SER A 234 -16.60 -6.52 -10.78
CA SER A 234 -17.17 -7.03 -9.52
C SER A 234 -18.52 -6.39 -9.20
N PRO A 235 -18.67 -5.05 -9.22
CA PRO A 235 -19.99 -4.43 -9.08
C PRO A 235 -20.97 -4.81 -10.19
N GLN A 236 -20.50 -5.02 -11.42
CA GLN A 236 -21.34 -5.41 -12.55
C GLN A 236 -21.90 -6.84 -12.42
N VAL A 237 -21.10 -7.78 -11.92
CA VAL A 237 -21.44 -9.20 -11.87
C VAL A 237 -22.06 -9.59 -10.51
N PHE A 238 -21.54 -9.05 -9.41
CA PHE A 238 -21.90 -9.46 -8.05
C PHE A 238 -22.60 -8.37 -7.24
N GLY A 239 -22.64 -7.13 -7.71
CA GLY A 239 -23.15 -5.99 -6.93
C GLY A 239 -22.28 -5.64 -5.72
N ASP A 240 -21.06 -6.18 -5.65
CA ASP A 240 -20.10 -5.96 -4.57
C ASP A 240 -18.88 -5.16 -5.04
N GLN A 241 -18.30 -4.34 -4.15
CA GLN A 241 -17.11 -3.56 -4.48
C GLN A 241 -15.93 -4.47 -4.82
N THR A 242 -15.53 -5.33 -3.89
CA THR A 242 -14.51 -6.36 -4.02
C THR A 242 -14.50 -7.21 -2.74
N ASP A 243 -14.81 -8.48 -2.89
CA ASP A 243 -14.58 -9.51 -1.89
C ASP A 243 -13.84 -10.67 -2.56
N VAL A 244 -12.83 -11.21 -1.86
CA VAL A 244 -11.90 -12.21 -2.41
C VAL A 244 -11.52 -13.22 -1.34
N PRO A 245 -11.22 -14.48 -1.71
CA PRO A 245 -10.71 -15.46 -0.77
C PRO A 245 -9.37 -15.01 -0.17
N GLU A 246 -9.13 -15.38 1.10
CA GLU A 246 -7.85 -15.17 1.77
C GLU A 246 -6.74 -16.02 1.12
N SER A 247 -5.47 -15.67 1.36
CA SER A 247 -4.36 -16.39 0.76
C SER A 247 -4.21 -17.83 1.26
N ALA A 248 -4.64 -18.11 2.50
CA ALA A 248 -4.66 -19.48 3.00
C ALA A 248 -5.55 -20.40 2.15
N ASP A 249 -6.62 -19.86 1.55
CA ASP A 249 -7.51 -20.65 0.69
C ASP A 249 -6.85 -21.05 -0.64
N TRP A 250 -5.74 -20.40 -1.04
CA TRP A 250 -4.94 -20.85 -2.18
C TRP A 250 -4.39 -22.25 -1.96
N PHE A 251 -4.18 -22.65 -0.70
CA PHE A 251 -3.74 -24.01 -0.33
C PHE A 251 -4.80 -25.08 -0.57
N ASN A 252 -6.07 -24.70 -0.66
CA ASN A 252 -7.20 -25.61 -0.88
C ASN A 252 -7.46 -25.89 -2.37
N ALA A 253 -6.95 -25.04 -3.28
CA ALA A 253 -7.14 -25.21 -4.71
C ALA A 253 -6.24 -26.32 -5.28
N SER A 254 -6.76 -27.13 -6.20
CA SER A 254 -5.97 -28.11 -6.97
C SER A 254 -5.41 -27.55 -8.28
N TYR A 255 -5.92 -26.42 -8.73
CA TYR A 255 -5.51 -25.74 -9.95
C TYR A 255 -5.55 -24.23 -9.74
N LEU A 256 -4.42 -23.55 -9.97
CA LEU A 256 -4.27 -22.11 -9.76
C LEU A 256 -3.74 -21.44 -11.03
N ILE A 257 -4.39 -20.37 -11.47
CA ILE A 257 -3.93 -19.52 -12.58
C ILE A 257 -3.54 -18.15 -12.01
N MET A 258 -2.25 -17.84 -12.05
CA MET A 258 -1.73 -16.50 -11.77
C MET A 258 -1.81 -15.65 -13.04
N TRP A 259 -2.95 -15.01 -13.27
CA TRP A 259 -3.20 -14.20 -14.46
C TRP A 259 -2.92 -12.72 -14.18
N GLY A 260 -1.87 -12.16 -14.78
CA GLY A 260 -1.49 -10.75 -14.59
C GLY A 260 -1.09 -10.40 -13.14
N SER A 261 -0.76 -11.39 -12.32
CA SER A 261 -0.45 -11.22 -10.89
C SER A 261 0.94 -11.79 -10.55
N ASN A 262 1.88 -10.91 -10.22
CA ASN A 262 3.25 -11.28 -9.87
C ASN A 262 3.40 -11.59 -8.37
N VAL A 263 2.72 -12.65 -7.92
CA VAL A 263 2.56 -13.05 -6.50
C VAL A 263 3.85 -12.99 -5.65
N PRO A 264 5.03 -13.47 -6.08
CA PRO A 264 6.23 -13.42 -5.24
C PRO A 264 6.73 -12.00 -4.92
N VAL A 265 6.50 -11.04 -5.83
CA VAL A 265 6.97 -9.65 -5.69
C VAL A 265 5.89 -8.79 -5.06
N THR A 266 4.70 -8.88 -5.65
CA THR A 266 3.53 -8.10 -5.30
C THR A 266 2.57 -8.94 -4.49
N ARG A 267 3.03 -9.89 -3.66
CA ARG A 267 2.32 -10.60 -2.58
C ARG A 267 3.28 -11.48 -1.78
N THR A 268 4.52 -10.99 -1.64
CA THR A 268 5.63 -11.62 -0.92
C THR A 268 5.25 -12.32 0.40
N PRO A 269 4.52 -11.70 1.35
CA PRO A 269 4.21 -12.36 2.62
C PRO A 269 3.22 -13.54 2.49
N ASP A 270 2.49 -13.65 1.38
CA ASP A 270 1.46 -14.65 1.14
C ASP A 270 1.89 -15.70 0.11
N ALA A 271 2.99 -15.45 -0.62
CA ALA A 271 3.43 -16.28 -1.73
C ALA A 271 3.73 -17.74 -1.35
N HIS A 272 4.05 -17.99 -0.07
CA HIS A 272 4.37 -19.33 0.41
C HIS A 272 3.19 -20.29 0.23
N PHE A 273 1.94 -19.85 0.46
CA PHE A 273 0.75 -20.69 0.27
C PHE A 273 0.67 -21.27 -1.13
N MET A 274 0.91 -20.45 -2.15
CA MET A 274 0.96 -20.91 -3.54
C MET A 274 2.08 -21.92 -3.75
N THR A 275 3.29 -21.65 -3.24
CA THR A 275 4.42 -22.57 -3.45
C THR A 275 4.27 -23.89 -2.68
N GLU A 276 3.65 -23.87 -1.51
CA GLU A 276 3.46 -25.04 -0.65
C GLU A 276 2.31 -25.91 -1.14
N ALA A 277 1.24 -25.32 -1.69
CA ALA A 277 0.13 -26.03 -2.31
C ALA A 277 0.60 -26.95 -3.46
N ARG A 278 1.66 -26.55 -4.18
CA ARG A 278 2.27 -27.37 -5.25
C ARG A 278 2.80 -28.70 -4.74
N TYR A 279 3.31 -28.77 -3.50
CA TYR A 279 3.76 -30.04 -2.91
C TYR A 279 2.60 -31.03 -2.66
N ARG A 280 1.36 -30.54 -2.65
CA ARG A 280 0.14 -31.36 -2.60
C ARG A 280 -0.45 -31.66 -3.98
N GLY A 281 0.28 -31.33 -5.05
CA GLY A 281 -0.11 -31.60 -6.42
C GLY A 281 -0.97 -30.50 -7.07
N GLN A 282 -1.04 -29.30 -6.48
CA GLN A 282 -1.65 -28.16 -7.17
C GLN A 282 -0.88 -27.85 -8.46
N LYS A 283 -1.58 -27.79 -9.59
CA LYS A 283 -1.04 -27.29 -10.85
C LYS A 283 -1.13 -25.77 -10.90
N VAL A 284 -0.03 -25.11 -11.26
CA VAL A 284 0.09 -23.65 -11.28
C VAL A 284 0.42 -23.16 -12.70
N ILE A 285 -0.37 -22.22 -13.20
CA ILE A 285 -0.15 -21.60 -14.51
C ILE A 285 0.15 -20.11 -14.32
N ALA A 286 1.17 -19.60 -15.00
CA ALA A 286 1.44 -18.17 -15.08
C ALA A 286 0.97 -17.63 -16.44
N ILE A 287 0.15 -16.59 -16.43
CA ILE A 287 -0.24 -15.86 -17.64
C ILE A 287 0.28 -14.43 -17.50
N SER A 288 1.33 -14.12 -18.26
CA SER A 288 2.01 -12.83 -18.27
C SER A 288 2.74 -12.61 -19.59
N PRO A 289 2.77 -11.39 -20.15
CA PRO A 289 3.44 -11.11 -21.42
C PRO A 289 4.97 -11.25 -21.33
N ASP A 290 5.54 -10.96 -20.16
CA ASP A 290 6.96 -11.10 -19.85
C ASP A 290 7.21 -12.31 -18.93
N TYR A 291 8.48 -12.74 -18.86
CA TYR A 291 8.91 -13.79 -17.95
C TYR A 291 9.07 -13.23 -16.53
N ALA A 292 7.94 -12.94 -15.89
CA ALA A 292 7.86 -12.34 -14.58
C ALA A 292 8.33 -13.30 -13.46
N ASP A 293 8.58 -12.77 -12.27
CA ASP A 293 9.11 -13.54 -11.13
C ASP A 293 8.20 -14.70 -10.68
N ASN A 294 6.89 -14.59 -10.89
CA ASN A 294 5.92 -15.66 -10.63
C ASN A 294 6.08 -16.86 -11.57
N THR A 295 6.53 -16.64 -12.81
CA THR A 295 6.66 -17.66 -13.84
C THR A 295 7.59 -18.80 -13.43
N LYS A 296 8.66 -18.51 -12.69
CA LYS A 296 9.59 -19.56 -12.20
C LYS A 296 8.95 -20.56 -11.23
N PHE A 297 7.79 -20.23 -10.66
CA PHE A 297 7.03 -21.10 -9.76
C PHE A 297 5.87 -21.81 -10.46
N ALA A 298 5.58 -21.49 -11.72
CA ALA A 298 4.53 -22.12 -12.49
C ALA A 298 5.02 -23.40 -13.19
N ASP A 299 4.09 -24.30 -13.48
CA ASP A 299 4.31 -25.50 -14.27
C ASP A 299 4.23 -25.19 -15.77
N GLU A 300 3.43 -24.19 -16.15
CA GLU A 300 3.33 -23.67 -17.52
C GLU A 300 3.29 -22.13 -17.54
N TRP A 301 3.87 -21.55 -18.60
CA TRP A 301 3.84 -20.13 -18.88
C TRP A 301 3.11 -19.85 -20.20
N VAL A 302 2.09 -19.00 -20.14
CA VAL A 302 1.37 -18.51 -21.31
C VAL A 302 1.68 -17.02 -21.46
N ALA A 303 2.19 -16.63 -22.62
CA ALA A 303 2.64 -15.27 -22.91
C ALA A 303 1.78 -14.58 -23.97
N PRO A 304 0.54 -14.14 -23.64
CA PRO A 304 -0.27 -13.39 -24.58
C PRO A 304 0.34 -12.00 -24.84
N HIS A 305 -0.02 -11.37 -25.96
CA HIS A 305 0.31 -9.96 -26.17
C HIS A 305 -0.37 -9.08 -25.11
N PRO A 306 0.29 -8.05 -24.56
CA PRO A 306 -0.30 -7.21 -23.53
C PRO A 306 -1.68 -6.65 -23.91
N GLY A 307 -2.66 -6.82 -23.02
CA GLY A 307 -4.03 -6.32 -23.23
C GLY A 307 -4.91 -7.21 -24.12
N THR A 308 -4.42 -8.39 -24.54
CA THR A 308 -5.20 -9.35 -25.34
C THR A 308 -5.76 -10.52 -24.53
N ASP A 309 -5.59 -10.49 -23.21
CA ASP A 309 -6.04 -11.50 -22.25
C ASP A 309 -7.53 -11.83 -22.36
N GLY A 310 -8.36 -10.83 -22.71
CA GLY A 310 -9.78 -11.04 -22.97
C GLY A 310 -10.06 -12.03 -24.12
N ALA A 311 -9.23 -12.03 -25.17
CA ALA A 311 -9.37 -12.99 -26.27
C ALA A 311 -9.05 -14.42 -25.82
N LEU A 312 -8.00 -14.59 -24.98
CA LEU A 312 -7.66 -15.87 -24.37
C LEU A 312 -8.80 -16.36 -23.45
N GLY A 313 -9.33 -15.50 -22.59
CA GLY A 313 -10.46 -15.82 -21.71
C GLY A 313 -11.71 -16.25 -22.48
N MET A 314 -12.05 -15.56 -23.57
CA MET A 314 -13.18 -15.93 -24.43
C MET A 314 -12.97 -17.29 -25.12
N ALA A 315 -11.74 -17.58 -25.59
CA ALA A 315 -11.42 -18.87 -26.19
C ALA A 315 -11.51 -20.03 -25.18
N MET A 316 -11.02 -19.82 -23.94
CA MET A 316 -11.18 -20.78 -22.84
C MET A 316 -12.65 -21.01 -22.51
N GLY A 317 -13.43 -19.93 -22.38
CA GLY A 317 -14.88 -20.00 -22.14
C GLY A 317 -15.62 -20.76 -23.24
N HIS A 318 -15.25 -20.56 -24.51
CA HIS A 318 -15.82 -21.30 -25.63
C HIS A 318 -15.63 -22.82 -25.49
N VAL A 319 -14.41 -23.27 -25.19
CA VAL A 319 -14.13 -24.70 -25.00
C VAL A 319 -14.91 -25.26 -23.81
N ILE A 320 -14.96 -24.52 -22.69
CA ILE A 320 -15.71 -24.95 -21.51
C ILE A 320 -17.20 -25.12 -21.82
N LEU A 321 -17.82 -24.14 -22.49
CA LEU A 321 -19.23 -24.19 -22.87
C LEU A 321 -19.51 -25.34 -23.84
N LYS A 322 -18.68 -25.49 -24.87
CA LYS A 322 -18.84 -26.56 -25.86
C LYS A 322 -18.73 -27.93 -25.21
N GLU A 323 -17.66 -28.21 -24.49
CA GLU A 323 -17.38 -29.56 -24.00
C GLU A 323 -18.24 -29.94 -22.79
N PHE A 324 -18.51 -29.00 -21.87
CA PHE A 324 -19.15 -29.31 -20.58
C PHE A 324 -20.61 -28.86 -20.44
N PHE A 325 -21.17 -28.18 -21.45
CA PHE A 325 -22.59 -27.81 -21.49
C PHE A 325 -23.32 -28.25 -22.75
N VAL A 326 -22.61 -28.38 -23.89
CA VAL A 326 -23.21 -28.83 -25.16
C VAL A 326 -22.92 -30.30 -25.44
N ASP A 327 -21.65 -30.66 -25.66
CA ASP A 327 -21.25 -32.01 -26.05
C ASP A 327 -21.51 -33.01 -24.91
N LYS A 328 -21.22 -32.61 -23.67
CA LYS A 328 -21.55 -33.36 -22.45
C LYS A 328 -21.93 -32.43 -21.32
N GLN A 329 -23.16 -32.50 -20.85
CA GLN A 329 -23.57 -31.73 -19.67
C GLN A 329 -22.92 -32.27 -18.39
N THR A 330 -22.13 -31.43 -17.73
CA THR A 330 -21.59 -31.71 -16.40
C THR A 330 -22.61 -31.32 -15.35
N PRO A 331 -23.14 -32.26 -14.53
CA PRO A 331 -24.27 -31.98 -13.63
C PRO A 331 -24.00 -30.83 -12.67
N ARG A 332 -22.85 -30.84 -11.97
CA ARG A 332 -22.49 -29.79 -11.01
C ARG A 332 -22.38 -28.40 -11.65
N PHE A 333 -21.88 -28.30 -12.88
CA PHE A 333 -21.78 -27.01 -13.58
C PHE A 333 -23.16 -26.50 -13.98
N THR A 334 -24.00 -27.39 -14.51
CA THR A 334 -25.38 -27.07 -14.92
C THR A 334 -26.23 -26.63 -13.72
N GLU A 335 -26.16 -27.36 -12.61
CA GLU A 335 -26.87 -27.03 -11.37
C GLU A 335 -26.42 -25.68 -10.80
N TYR A 336 -25.11 -25.42 -10.80
CA TYR A 336 -24.55 -24.18 -10.29
C TYR A 336 -25.07 -22.98 -11.08
N VAL A 337 -24.93 -22.99 -12.41
CA VAL A 337 -25.32 -21.83 -13.22
C VAL A 337 -26.84 -21.60 -13.24
N LYS A 338 -27.64 -22.67 -13.18
CA LYS A 338 -29.10 -22.53 -13.08
C LYS A 338 -29.56 -21.86 -11.77
N LYS A 339 -28.79 -22.01 -10.70
CA LYS A 339 -29.16 -21.53 -9.36
C LYS A 339 -28.53 -20.19 -9.01
N PHE A 340 -27.29 -19.95 -9.43
CA PHE A 340 -26.46 -18.84 -8.94
C PHE A 340 -26.09 -17.80 -10.00
N THR A 341 -26.61 -17.93 -11.22
CA THR A 341 -26.40 -16.91 -12.26
C THR A 341 -27.73 -16.50 -12.91
N ASP A 342 -27.66 -15.46 -13.73
CA ASP A 342 -28.74 -14.94 -14.56
C ASP A 342 -28.87 -15.65 -15.93
N LEU A 343 -28.06 -16.69 -16.19
CA LEU A 343 -28.17 -17.46 -17.44
C LEU A 343 -29.57 -18.03 -17.76
N PRO A 344 -30.42 -18.43 -16.79
CA PRO A 344 -31.77 -18.89 -17.11
C PRO A 344 -32.78 -17.76 -17.31
N TYR A 345 -32.39 -16.49 -17.20
CA TYR A 345 -33.31 -15.36 -17.28
C TYR A 345 -33.69 -15.08 -18.74
N LEU A 346 -34.92 -14.62 -18.95
CA LEU A 346 -35.44 -14.31 -20.27
C LEU A 346 -35.05 -12.89 -20.68
N VAL A 347 -34.50 -12.75 -21.89
CA VAL A 347 -34.15 -11.46 -22.50
C VAL A 347 -35.11 -11.20 -23.65
N SER A 348 -35.71 -10.01 -23.68
CA SER A 348 -36.55 -9.57 -24.78
C SER A 348 -35.71 -9.27 -26.03
N LEU A 349 -36.30 -9.42 -27.21
CA LEU A 349 -35.66 -9.10 -28.48
C LEU A 349 -36.38 -7.93 -29.13
N ARG A 350 -35.62 -7.03 -29.73
CA ARG A 350 -36.17 -5.95 -30.57
C ARG A 350 -35.63 -6.02 -31.99
N GLU A 351 -36.46 -5.59 -32.92
CA GLU A 351 -36.05 -5.51 -34.33
C GLU A 351 -35.16 -4.29 -34.55
N LYS A 352 -34.06 -4.48 -35.27
CA LYS A 352 -33.14 -3.43 -35.72
C LYS A 352 -32.51 -3.84 -37.04
N ASP A 353 -32.63 -2.98 -38.05
CA ASP A 353 -32.02 -3.18 -39.38
C ASP A 353 -32.37 -4.55 -40.03
N GLY A 354 -33.60 -5.04 -39.83
CA GLY A 354 -34.07 -6.33 -40.34
C GLY A 354 -33.55 -7.56 -39.59
N ALA A 355 -32.95 -7.38 -38.40
CA ALA A 355 -32.50 -8.45 -37.52
C ALA A 355 -33.04 -8.28 -36.09
N TRP A 356 -33.05 -9.37 -35.32
CA TRP A 356 -33.36 -9.34 -33.89
C TRP A 356 -32.09 -9.11 -33.08
N VAL A 357 -32.11 -8.17 -32.14
CA VAL A 357 -31.02 -7.91 -31.21
C VAL A 357 -31.50 -8.05 -29.76
N PRO A 358 -30.65 -8.51 -28.81
CA PRO A 358 -30.98 -8.51 -27.39
C PRO A 358 -31.34 -7.10 -26.90
N ASP A 359 -32.36 -7.02 -26.06
CA ASP A 359 -32.83 -5.79 -25.41
C ASP A 359 -32.82 -5.96 -23.88
N LYS A 360 -33.87 -5.52 -23.16
CA LYS A 360 -33.95 -5.66 -21.70
C LYS A 360 -34.32 -7.08 -21.26
N PHE A 361 -34.02 -7.41 -20.00
CA PHE A 361 -34.64 -8.56 -19.34
C PHE A 361 -36.16 -8.44 -19.35
N LEU A 362 -36.85 -9.57 -19.52
CA LEU A 362 -38.28 -9.67 -19.30
C LEU A 362 -38.55 -9.57 -17.80
N VAL A 363 -39.38 -8.60 -17.39
CA VAL A 363 -39.79 -8.43 -15.99
C VAL A 363 -41.26 -8.85 -15.79
N ALA A 364 -41.67 -9.09 -14.54
CA ALA A 364 -43.01 -9.61 -14.25
C ALA A 364 -44.12 -8.64 -14.69
N SER A 365 -43.90 -7.33 -14.56
CA SER A 365 -44.80 -6.29 -15.06
C SER A 365 -45.02 -6.30 -16.57
N ASP A 366 -44.06 -6.78 -17.37
CA ASP A 366 -44.26 -6.96 -18.82
C ASP A 366 -45.29 -8.07 -19.11
N LEU A 367 -45.57 -8.96 -18.15
CA LEU A 367 -46.56 -10.04 -18.23
C LEU A 367 -47.88 -9.68 -17.52
N GLY A 368 -48.03 -8.44 -17.04
CA GLY A 368 -49.23 -7.97 -16.35
C GLY A 368 -49.30 -8.28 -14.86
N ASP A 369 -48.18 -8.65 -14.22
CA ASP A 369 -48.10 -8.68 -12.76
C ASP A 369 -48.11 -7.24 -12.22
N THR A 370 -48.93 -6.98 -11.20
CA THR A 370 -49.11 -5.65 -10.60
C THR A 370 -48.78 -5.65 -9.10
N SER A 371 -48.11 -6.69 -8.60
CA SER A 371 -47.67 -6.77 -7.21
C SER A 371 -46.54 -5.78 -6.91
N GLU A 372 -46.38 -5.37 -5.65
CA GLU A 372 -45.35 -4.40 -5.27
C GLU A 372 -43.95 -4.99 -5.51
N GLY A 373 -43.21 -4.45 -6.49
CA GLY A 373 -41.90 -4.96 -6.91
C GLY A 373 -41.89 -5.78 -8.20
N SER A 374 -43.02 -5.90 -8.92
CA SER A 374 -43.19 -6.58 -10.22
C SER A 374 -42.61 -5.84 -11.43
#